data_AF-N1MKR6-F1
#
_entry.id   AF-N1MKR6-F1
#
_cell.length_a   1.000
_cell.length_b   1.000
_cell.length_c   1.000
_cell.angle_alpha   90.00
_cell.angle_beta   90.00
_cell.angle_gamma   90.00
#
_symmetry.space_group_name_H-M   'P 1'
#
loop_
_entity.id
_entity.type
_entity.pdbx_description
1 polymer ?
#
loop_
_entity_poly.entity_id
_entity_poly.type
_entity_poly.pdbx_seq_one_letter_code
_entity_poly.pdbx_strand_id
1 'polypeptide(L)'
;MDEDEQRLAVSSLVIRDEKLTRYLTKILCDTVGADRCNSARIYVMREPTFNATMAPNGTMRIFSGLLLRVHNEAELGAILGHEFGHFESRHSLEKFRSGRQGTDLLAWAAVLASLAPSYDVRRPYQDLQLSVYGNLFRFGRDQEREADALGIGYLNKSQFPPQAASLVWQNVMAEIEASAQVRGLKKPNFERIAFTASHPPHGERAATMATLALPDAAARDAGADRYRAALAPWLPLFLEDQVKLNDFGASDYLIQSLAQSGWTAPLWFARGELYRSRGAQRDLVNAAEFYAQAIASDGSMADAYRGLGLSLVKTGRRSEGAQALRTYLEKKPDASDASMILMMLPKEGTGN
;
A
#
# COMPACT_ATOMS: atom_id res chain seq x y z
N MET A 1 8.31 -22.57 8.01
CA MET A 1 8.96 -21.28 8.35
C MET A 1 10.22 -21.09 7.52
N ASP A 2 11.28 -21.87 7.71
CA ASP A 2 12.50 -21.69 6.91
C ASP A 2 12.32 -22.07 5.43
N GLU A 3 11.55 -23.13 5.15
CA GLU A 3 11.12 -23.46 3.78
C GLU A 3 10.21 -22.37 3.15
N ASP A 4 9.38 -21.72 3.97
CA ASP A 4 8.50 -20.64 3.51
C ASP A 4 9.31 -19.37 3.20
N GLU A 5 10.36 -19.11 3.98
CA GLU A 5 11.31 -18.03 3.74
C GLU A 5 12.13 -18.27 2.46
N GLN A 6 12.57 -19.50 2.20
CA GLN A 6 13.24 -19.85 0.94
C GLN A 6 12.33 -19.59 -0.27
N ARG A 7 11.05 -19.99 -0.20
CA ARG A 7 10.05 -19.71 -1.25
C ARG A 7 9.80 -18.20 -1.40
N LEU A 8 9.75 -17.47 -0.29
CA LEU A 8 9.61 -16.03 -0.28
C LEU A 8 10.79 -15.36 -1.00
N ALA A 9 12.02 -15.75 -0.68
CA ALA A 9 13.23 -15.15 -1.23
C ALA A 9 13.31 -15.24 -2.77
N VAL A 10 12.75 -16.28 -3.37
CA VAL A 10 12.68 -16.47 -4.83
C VAL A 10 11.39 -15.96 -5.47
N SER A 11 10.44 -15.45 -4.69
CA SER A 11 9.15 -14.96 -5.20
C SER A 11 9.31 -13.75 -6.12
N SER A 12 8.46 -13.66 -7.14
CA SER A 12 8.36 -12.48 -8.01
C SER A 12 7.71 -11.28 -7.31
N LEU A 13 7.05 -11.51 -6.17
CA LEU A 13 6.44 -10.45 -5.36
C LEU A 13 7.47 -9.69 -4.50
N VAL A 14 8.69 -10.21 -4.34
CA VAL A 14 9.72 -9.50 -3.57
C VAL A 14 10.30 -8.36 -4.41
N ILE A 15 10.22 -7.14 -3.88
CA ILE A 15 10.93 -5.98 -4.42
C ILE A 15 12.40 -6.11 -4.03
N ARG A 16 13.25 -6.40 -5.03
CA ARG A 16 14.70 -6.59 -4.86
C ARG A 16 15.45 -5.28 -5.05
N ASP A 17 15.21 -4.33 -4.15
CA ASP A 17 15.97 -3.08 -4.09
C ASP A 17 16.70 -3.01 -2.75
N GLU A 18 18.03 -3.07 -2.82
CA GLU A 18 18.86 -3.03 -1.62
C GLU A 18 18.84 -1.67 -0.93
N LYS A 19 18.66 -0.57 -1.67
CA LYS A 19 18.60 0.78 -1.11
C LYS A 19 17.33 0.94 -0.28
N LEU A 20 16.19 0.50 -0.80
CA LEU A 20 14.91 0.47 -0.08
C LEU A 20 15.00 -0.46 1.13
N THR A 21 15.49 -1.69 0.94
CA THR A 21 15.63 -2.64 2.05
C THR A 21 16.51 -2.08 3.17
N ARG A 22 17.69 -1.54 2.84
CA ARG A 22 18.58 -0.90 3.84
C ARG A 22 17.91 0.28 4.55
N TYR A 23 17.15 1.10 3.83
CA TYR A 23 16.42 2.22 4.42
C TYR A 23 15.36 1.75 5.42
N LEU A 24 14.57 0.73 5.07
CA LEU A 24 13.56 0.15 5.95
C LEU A 24 14.19 -0.55 7.16
N THR A 25 15.32 -1.25 6.97
CA THR A 25 16.10 -1.84 8.07
C THR A 25 16.59 -0.75 9.03
N LYS A 26 17.08 0.38 8.51
CA LYS A 26 17.50 1.51 9.34
C LYS A 26 16.35 2.02 10.20
N ILE A 27 15.15 2.22 9.64
CA ILE A 27 13.98 2.68 10.41
C ILE A 27 13.62 1.70 11.53
N LEU A 28 13.63 0.39 11.24
CA LEU A 28 13.42 -0.62 12.26
C LEU A 28 14.48 -0.52 13.37
N CYS A 29 15.76 -0.46 13.03
CA CYS A 29 16.86 -0.35 14.00
C CYS A 29 16.79 0.94 14.82
N ASP A 30 16.44 2.07 14.21
CA ASP A 30 16.25 3.35 14.90
C ASP A 30 15.06 3.29 15.87
N THR A 31 14.06 2.45 15.58
CA THR A 31 12.87 2.26 16.42
C THR A 31 13.16 1.32 17.59
N VAL A 32 13.56 0.07 17.33
CA VAL A 32 13.66 -0.99 18.35
C VAL A 32 15.04 -1.09 19.02
N GLY A 33 16.04 -0.41 18.44
CA GLY A 33 17.45 -0.47 18.82
C GLY A 33 18.24 -1.49 17.99
N ALA A 34 19.52 -1.19 17.76
CA ALA A 34 20.41 -1.96 16.89
C ALA A 34 20.55 -3.43 17.31
N ASP A 35 20.72 -3.70 18.62
CA ASP A 35 20.88 -5.07 19.12
C ASP A 35 19.64 -5.93 18.85
N ARG A 36 18.45 -5.34 18.98
CA ARG A 36 17.18 -6.02 18.74
C ARG A 36 16.95 -6.24 17.25
N CYS A 37 17.20 -5.23 16.42
CA CYS A 37 16.85 -5.28 14.99
C CYS A 37 17.65 -6.35 14.23
N ASN A 38 18.82 -6.76 14.71
CA ASN A 38 19.61 -7.86 14.12
C ASN A 38 18.85 -9.20 14.06
N SER A 39 17.79 -9.35 14.86
CA SER A 39 16.92 -10.53 14.82
C SER A 39 15.95 -10.54 13.63
N ALA A 40 15.82 -9.41 12.92
CA ALA A 40 14.88 -9.25 11.83
C ALA A 40 15.54 -9.33 10.45
N ARG A 41 14.89 -10.04 9.51
CA ARG A 41 15.25 -10.09 8.09
C ARG A 41 14.10 -9.52 7.28
N ILE A 42 14.32 -8.37 6.65
CA ILE A 42 13.26 -7.61 5.96
C ILE A 42 13.08 -8.10 4.52
N TYR A 43 11.84 -8.34 4.15
CA TYR A 43 11.39 -8.60 2.78
C TYR A 43 10.30 -7.59 2.41
N VAL A 44 10.57 -6.81 1.37
CA VAL A 44 9.60 -5.85 0.83
C VAL A 44 8.74 -6.56 -0.22
N MET A 45 7.43 -6.56 0.01
CA MET A 45 6.47 -7.27 -0.83
C MET A 45 5.69 -6.27 -1.68
N ARG A 46 5.68 -6.49 -3.00
CA ARG A 46 4.76 -5.81 -3.93
C ARG A 46 3.36 -6.38 -3.74
N GLU A 47 2.69 -5.86 -2.74
CA GLU A 47 1.36 -6.23 -2.29
C GLU A 47 0.65 -4.91 -1.86
N PRO A 48 -0.41 -4.48 -2.56
CA PRO A 48 -1.05 -3.18 -2.33
C PRO A 48 -1.90 -3.11 -1.06
N THR A 49 -2.05 -4.20 -0.32
CA THR A 49 -2.73 -4.20 0.98
C THR A 49 -1.89 -3.56 2.09
N PHE A 50 -2.56 -2.84 3.00
CA PHE A 50 -1.94 -2.26 4.19
C PHE A 50 -1.60 -3.37 5.19
N ASN A 51 -0.34 -3.79 5.25
CA ASN A 51 0.09 -4.81 6.20
C ASN A 51 1.61 -4.85 6.43
N ALA A 52 2.00 -5.34 7.59
CA ALA A 52 3.33 -5.89 7.88
C ALA A 52 3.15 -7.13 8.76
N THR A 53 4.11 -8.06 8.72
CA THR A 53 4.08 -9.24 9.61
C THR A 53 5.49 -9.60 10.02
N MET A 54 5.65 -10.14 11.25
CA MET A 54 6.91 -10.72 11.68
C MET A 54 6.75 -12.19 12.13
N ALA A 55 7.41 -13.09 11.40
CA ALA A 55 7.39 -14.52 11.67
C ALA A 55 8.29 -14.90 12.85
N PRO A 56 8.05 -16.04 13.52
CA PRO A 56 8.85 -16.49 14.67
C PRO A 56 10.35 -16.69 14.38
N ASN A 57 10.73 -16.89 13.12
CA ASN A 57 12.13 -17.08 12.73
C ASN A 57 12.86 -15.74 12.45
N GLY A 58 12.18 -14.60 12.61
CA GLY A 58 12.74 -13.26 12.36
C GLY A 58 12.44 -12.69 10.97
N THR A 59 11.74 -13.43 10.10
CA THR A 59 11.33 -12.90 8.79
C THR A 59 10.27 -11.82 8.97
N MET A 60 10.59 -10.57 8.62
CA MET A 60 9.67 -9.45 8.60
C MET A 60 9.27 -9.14 7.16
N ARG A 61 7.97 -9.15 6.87
CA ARG A 61 7.41 -8.77 5.57
C ARG A 61 6.77 -7.40 5.67
N ILE A 62 7.13 -6.49 4.77
CA ILE A 62 6.60 -5.13 4.69
C ILE A 62 5.91 -4.98 3.33
N PHE A 63 4.61 -4.69 3.32
CA PHE A 63 3.86 -4.62 2.06
C PHE A 63 3.91 -3.22 1.46
N SER A 64 3.94 -3.12 0.13
CA SER A 64 3.93 -1.83 -0.57
C SER A 64 2.70 -0.99 -0.24
N GLY A 65 1.56 -1.62 0.06
CA GLY A 65 0.35 -0.93 0.51
C GLY A 65 0.50 -0.27 1.87
N LEU A 66 1.32 -0.83 2.76
CA LEU A 66 1.74 -0.18 4.00
C LEU A 66 2.60 1.05 3.69
N LEU A 67 3.63 0.86 2.87
CA LEU A 67 4.56 1.94 2.50
C LEU A 67 3.86 3.14 1.82
N LEU A 68 2.78 2.90 1.08
CA LEU A 68 2.01 3.96 0.43
C LEU A 68 1.14 4.77 1.40
N ARG A 69 0.79 4.23 2.58
CA ARG A 69 -0.19 4.83 3.51
C ARG A 69 0.41 5.59 4.68
N VAL A 70 1.65 5.28 5.05
CA VAL A 70 2.36 6.03 6.08
C VAL A 70 3.09 7.22 5.47
N HIS A 71 3.15 8.33 6.20
CA HIS A 71 3.64 9.62 5.69
C HIS A 71 5.08 9.93 6.09
N ASN A 72 5.64 9.19 7.03
CA ASN A 72 6.95 9.48 7.62
C ASN A 72 7.59 8.24 8.28
N GLU A 73 8.87 8.37 8.68
CA GLU A 73 9.63 7.29 9.33
C GLU A 73 9.03 6.88 10.67
N ALA A 74 8.46 7.82 11.44
CA ALA A 74 7.88 7.56 12.75
C ALA A 74 6.62 6.69 12.68
N GLU A 75 5.74 6.94 11.71
CA GLU A 75 4.54 6.14 11.45
C GLU A 75 4.90 4.73 11.00
N LEU A 76 5.91 4.59 10.11
CA LEU A 76 6.43 3.28 9.75
C LEU A 76 7.04 2.59 10.98
N GLY A 77 7.86 3.31 11.75
CA GLY A 77 8.46 2.82 12.99
C GLY A 77 7.41 2.31 13.98
N ALA A 78 6.28 3.00 14.13
CA ALA A 78 5.18 2.56 14.99
C ALA A 78 4.67 1.16 14.62
N ILE A 79 4.44 0.93 13.33
CA ILE A 79 3.91 -0.34 12.82
C ILE A 79 4.97 -1.44 12.92
N LEU A 80 6.22 -1.14 12.52
CA LEU A 80 7.29 -2.13 12.61
C LEU A 80 7.65 -2.47 14.06
N GLY A 81 7.59 -1.50 14.96
CA GLY A 81 7.77 -1.69 16.40
C GLY A 81 6.67 -2.56 17.02
N HIS A 82 5.42 -2.38 16.59
CA HIS A 82 4.29 -3.24 16.96
C HIS A 82 4.50 -4.69 16.52
N GLU A 83 4.85 -4.91 15.25
CA GLU A 83 5.16 -6.25 14.72
C GLU A 83 6.35 -6.90 15.44
N PHE A 84 7.37 -6.09 15.77
CA PHE A 84 8.51 -6.56 16.56
C PHE A 84 8.09 -6.92 18.00
N GLY A 85 7.16 -6.19 18.60
CA GLY A 85 6.58 -6.51 19.91
C GLY A 85 5.92 -7.90 19.92
N HIS A 86 5.13 -8.24 18.90
CA HIS A 86 4.59 -9.60 18.74
C HIS A 86 5.69 -10.67 18.63
N PHE A 87 6.80 -10.36 17.96
CA PHE A 87 7.95 -11.24 17.84
C PHE A 87 8.70 -11.40 19.18
N GLU A 88 9.00 -10.31 19.88
CA GLU A 88 9.74 -10.31 21.15
C GLU A 88 8.94 -11.06 22.24
N SER A 89 7.62 -10.84 22.32
CA SER A 89 6.71 -11.57 23.22
C SER A 89 6.33 -12.96 22.72
N ARG A 90 6.87 -13.42 21.58
CA ARG A 90 6.67 -14.77 21.00
C ARG A 90 5.21 -15.11 20.67
N HIS A 91 4.34 -14.11 20.48
CA HIS A 91 2.93 -14.30 20.15
C HIS A 91 2.73 -15.13 18.87
N SER A 92 3.52 -14.85 17.83
CA SER A 92 3.51 -15.61 16.56
C SER A 92 3.87 -17.09 16.77
N LEU A 93 4.77 -17.39 17.72
CA LEU A 93 5.20 -18.76 18.03
C LEU A 93 4.12 -19.50 18.82
N GLU A 94 3.50 -18.86 19.80
CA GLU A 94 2.38 -19.41 20.56
C GLU A 94 1.18 -19.72 19.67
N LYS A 95 0.82 -18.77 18.79
CA LYS A 95 -0.24 -18.96 17.81
C LYS A 95 0.06 -20.15 16.89
N PHE A 96 1.29 -20.23 16.37
CA PHE A 96 1.71 -21.34 15.53
C PHE A 96 1.70 -22.70 16.25
N ARG A 97 2.12 -22.75 17.53
CA ARG A 97 2.05 -23.97 18.35
C ARG A 97 0.62 -24.41 18.62
N SER A 98 -0.26 -23.46 18.98
CA SER A 98 -1.67 -23.75 19.23
C SER A 98 -2.39 -24.26 17.97
N GLY A 99 -2.08 -23.70 16.79
CA GLY A 99 -2.59 -24.19 15.50
C GLY A 99 -2.10 -25.60 15.12
N ARG A 100 -0.90 -26.01 15.55
CA ARG A 100 -0.40 -27.39 15.35
C ARG A 100 -0.99 -28.42 16.30
N GLN A 101 -1.44 -28.00 17.48
CA GLN A 101 -2.08 -28.88 18.46
C GLN A 101 -3.59 -29.06 18.19
N GLY A 102 -4.21 -28.19 17.38
CA GLY A 102 -5.58 -28.34 16.93
C GLY A 102 -5.73 -29.49 15.91
N THR A 103 -6.56 -30.48 16.23
CA THR A 103 -6.90 -31.64 15.38
C THR A 103 -7.84 -31.29 14.22
N ASP A 104 -7.72 -30.10 13.62
CA ASP A 104 -8.67 -29.67 12.60
C ASP A 104 -8.22 -30.11 11.20
N LEU A 105 -8.31 -31.43 10.99
CA LEU A 105 -8.10 -32.10 9.71
C LEU A 105 -8.97 -31.47 8.60
N LEU A 106 -10.11 -30.85 8.96
CA LEU A 106 -11.02 -30.13 8.07
C LEU A 106 -10.46 -28.79 7.59
N ALA A 107 -9.75 -28.05 8.44
CA ALA A 107 -9.07 -26.81 8.03
C ALA A 107 -7.93 -27.11 7.04
N TRP A 108 -7.20 -28.22 7.26
CA TRP A 108 -6.20 -28.71 6.33
C TRP A 108 -6.80 -29.28 5.03
N ALA A 109 -7.97 -29.91 5.10
CA ALA A 109 -8.69 -30.39 3.91
C ALA A 109 -9.19 -29.24 3.02
N ALA A 110 -9.63 -28.12 3.60
CA ALA A 110 -9.98 -26.92 2.85
C ALA A 110 -8.77 -26.29 2.15
N VAL A 111 -7.61 -26.26 2.84
CA VAL A 111 -6.34 -25.83 2.25
C VAL A 111 -5.93 -26.78 1.11
N LEU A 112 -6.00 -28.09 1.29
CA LEU A 112 -5.67 -29.08 0.25
C LEU A 112 -6.66 -29.05 -0.94
N ALA A 113 -7.95 -28.84 -0.70
CA ALA A 113 -8.96 -28.69 -1.75
C ALA A 113 -8.75 -27.42 -2.58
N SER A 114 -8.25 -26.33 -1.96
CA SER A 114 -7.88 -25.10 -2.65
C SER A 114 -6.61 -25.22 -3.52
N LEU A 115 -5.87 -26.33 -3.41
CA LEU A 115 -4.70 -26.65 -4.24
C LEU A 115 -5.04 -27.56 -5.43
N ALA A 116 -6.31 -27.96 -5.61
CA ALA A 116 -6.74 -28.72 -6.77
C ALA A 116 -6.77 -27.82 -8.03
N PRO A 117 -6.18 -28.24 -9.17
CA PRO A 117 -6.06 -27.39 -10.34
C PRO A 117 -7.41 -27.27 -11.07
N SER A 118 -8.15 -26.20 -10.82
CA SER A 118 -9.28 -25.79 -11.66
C SER A 118 -8.81 -24.84 -12.77
N TYR A 119 -9.19 -25.17 -14.01
CA TYR A 119 -8.62 -24.64 -15.25
C TYR A 119 -9.11 -23.24 -15.66
N ASP A 120 -9.78 -22.50 -14.77
CA ASP A 120 -10.37 -21.20 -15.10
C ASP A 120 -10.23 -20.17 -13.97
N VAL A 121 -9.00 -19.94 -13.53
CA VAL A 121 -8.75 -18.92 -12.50
C VAL A 121 -7.43 -18.21 -12.76
N ARG A 122 -7.49 -17.05 -13.42
CA ARG A 122 -6.46 -15.99 -13.33
C ARG A 122 -6.62 -15.13 -12.06
N ARG A 123 -7.40 -15.63 -11.11
CA ARG A 123 -7.64 -15.10 -9.75
C ARG A 123 -7.45 -16.10 -8.55
N PRO A 124 -6.42 -17.00 -8.41
CA PRO A 124 -6.51 -18.06 -7.37
C PRO A 124 -5.30 -18.37 -6.45
N TYR A 125 -4.33 -17.49 -6.18
CA TYR A 125 -3.28 -17.84 -5.18
C TYR A 125 -2.95 -16.73 -4.17
N GLN A 126 -3.08 -15.47 -4.57
CA GLN A 126 -2.77 -14.32 -3.70
C GLN A 126 -3.80 -14.19 -2.56
N ASP A 127 -5.09 -14.33 -2.84
CA ASP A 127 -6.16 -14.24 -1.83
C ASP A 127 -6.09 -15.38 -0.79
N LEU A 128 -5.67 -16.57 -1.21
CA LEU A 128 -5.48 -17.72 -0.32
C LEU A 128 -4.26 -17.52 0.59
N GLN A 129 -3.12 -17.12 0.05
CA GLN A 129 -1.94 -16.83 0.87
C GLN A 129 -2.21 -15.69 1.85
N LEU A 130 -2.84 -14.61 1.39
CA LEU A 130 -3.17 -13.45 2.23
C LEU A 130 -4.17 -13.82 3.34
N SER A 131 -5.17 -14.67 3.05
CA SER A 131 -6.12 -15.15 4.07
C SER A 131 -5.50 -16.12 5.08
N VAL A 132 -4.58 -16.98 4.64
CA VAL A 132 -3.79 -17.85 5.53
C VAL A 132 -2.89 -17.02 6.44
N TYR A 133 -2.21 -16.00 5.91
CA TYR A 133 -1.38 -15.09 6.71
C TYR A 133 -2.22 -14.25 7.66
N GLY A 134 -3.35 -13.69 7.21
CA GLY A 134 -4.26 -12.92 8.05
C GLY A 134 -4.78 -13.73 9.25
N ASN A 135 -5.04 -15.03 9.06
CA ASN A 135 -5.41 -15.92 10.16
C ASN A 135 -4.23 -16.28 11.08
N LEU A 136 -3.03 -16.47 10.52
CA LEU A 136 -1.82 -16.81 11.27
C LEU A 136 -1.36 -15.67 12.20
N PHE A 137 -1.58 -14.43 11.78
CA PHE A 137 -1.21 -13.22 12.54
C PHE A 137 -2.40 -12.56 13.24
N ARG A 138 -3.48 -13.32 13.47
CA ARG A 138 -4.61 -12.86 14.29
C ARG A 138 -4.36 -13.14 15.77
N PHE A 139 -4.10 -12.10 16.53
CA PHE A 139 -3.77 -12.20 17.95
C PHE A 139 -4.95 -11.87 18.87
N GLY A 140 -4.86 -12.33 20.12
CA GLY A 140 -5.83 -12.01 21.15
C GLY A 140 -5.71 -10.55 21.63
N ARG A 141 -6.75 -10.02 22.27
CA ARG A 141 -6.75 -8.62 22.77
C ARG A 141 -5.60 -8.31 23.72
N ASP A 142 -5.23 -9.25 24.59
CA ASP A 142 -4.13 -9.03 25.53
C ASP A 142 -2.76 -9.04 24.83
N GLN A 143 -2.60 -9.89 23.82
CA GLN A 143 -1.39 -9.91 22.98
C GLN A 143 -1.25 -8.61 22.17
N GLU A 144 -2.34 -8.06 21.64
CA GLU A 144 -2.35 -6.75 20.97
C GLU A 144 -2.00 -5.62 21.94
N ARG A 145 -2.53 -5.64 23.18
CA ARG A 145 -2.20 -4.63 24.21
C ARG A 145 -0.72 -4.68 24.61
N GLU A 146 -0.16 -5.87 24.75
CA GLU A 146 1.25 -6.04 25.06
C GLU A 146 2.14 -5.56 23.91
N ALA A 147 1.80 -5.93 22.66
CA ALA A 147 2.51 -5.45 21.48
C ALA A 147 2.42 -3.93 21.31
N ASP A 148 1.24 -3.33 21.55
CA ASP A 148 1.05 -1.88 21.57
C ASP A 148 1.94 -1.19 22.61
N ALA A 149 1.98 -1.74 23.84
CA ALA A 149 2.78 -1.18 24.93
C ALA A 149 4.29 -1.26 24.63
N LEU A 150 4.77 -2.37 24.06
CA LEU A 150 6.15 -2.52 23.61
C LEU A 150 6.47 -1.58 22.44
N GLY A 151 5.60 -1.53 21.43
CA GLY A 151 5.74 -0.67 20.25
C GLY A 151 5.87 0.80 20.61
N ILE A 152 4.98 1.31 21.47
CA ILE A 152 5.07 2.67 22.01
C ILE A 152 6.30 2.83 22.89
N GLY A 153 6.66 1.83 23.69
CA GLY A 153 7.87 1.82 24.50
C GLY A 153 9.15 1.97 23.67
N TYR A 154 9.23 1.33 22.51
CA TYR A 154 10.32 1.50 21.56
C TYR A 154 10.34 2.93 21.00
N LEU A 155 9.20 3.44 20.51
CA LEU A 155 9.13 4.81 19.99
C LEU A 155 9.50 5.87 21.03
N ASN A 156 9.03 5.72 22.27
CA ASN A 156 9.36 6.60 23.39
C ASN A 156 10.87 6.72 23.61
N LYS A 157 11.60 5.59 23.45
CA LYS A 157 13.06 5.51 23.59
C LYS A 157 13.82 5.86 22.30
N SER A 158 13.15 5.84 21.15
CA SER A 158 13.71 6.16 19.85
C SER A 158 13.85 7.68 19.64
N GLN A 159 14.40 8.05 18.48
CA GLN A 159 14.43 9.44 18.02
C GLN A 159 13.10 9.93 17.42
N PHE A 160 12.11 9.06 17.25
CA PHE A 160 10.84 9.39 16.59
C PHE A 160 9.78 9.90 17.58
N PRO A 161 8.82 10.71 17.11
CA PRO A 161 7.65 11.10 17.90
C PRO A 161 6.70 9.92 18.11
N PRO A 162 6.43 9.49 19.36
CA PRO A 162 5.55 8.36 19.67
C PRO A 162 4.08 8.60 19.30
N GLN A 163 3.67 9.86 19.12
CA GLN A 163 2.33 10.25 18.70
C GLN A 163 1.96 9.69 17.30
N ALA A 164 2.97 9.40 16.47
CA ALA A 164 2.80 8.83 15.13
C ALA A 164 1.97 7.53 15.13
N ALA A 165 2.09 6.70 16.17
CA ALA A 165 1.33 5.46 16.29
C ALA A 165 -0.19 5.68 16.26
N SER A 166 -0.67 6.74 16.92
CA SER A 166 -2.09 7.08 16.93
C SER A 166 -2.58 7.65 15.60
N LEU A 167 -1.71 8.36 14.86
CA LEU A 167 -2.02 8.97 13.57
C LEU A 167 -2.22 7.93 12.47
N VAL A 168 -1.42 6.86 12.48
CA VAL A 168 -1.58 5.71 11.57
C VAL A 168 -3.02 5.20 11.60
N TRP A 169 -3.55 4.93 12.79
CA TRP A 169 -4.90 4.40 12.95
C TRP A 169 -5.97 5.37 12.47
N GLN A 170 -5.82 6.66 12.75
CA GLN A 170 -6.74 7.68 12.28
C GLN A 170 -6.78 7.73 10.75
N ASN A 171 -5.63 7.71 10.10
CA ASN A 171 -5.52 7.74 8.63
C ASN A 171 -6.13 6.49 7.98
N VAL A 172 -5.85 5.30 8.52
CA VAL A 172 -6.41 4.04 8.01
C VAL A 172 -7.93 3.99 8.18
N MET A 173 -8.45 4.45 9.32
CA MET A 173 -9.90 4.51 9.54
C MET A 173 -10.57 5.49 8.57
N ALA A 174 -9.99 6.67 8.36
CA ALA A 174 -10.51 7.66 7.44
C ALA A 174 -10.51 7.17 5.97
N GLU A 175 -9.48 6.43 5.53
CA GLU A 175 -9.46 5.79 4.21
C GLU A 175 -10.59 4.77 4.05
N ILE A 176 -10.79 3.92 5.06
CA ILE A 176 -11.85 2.91 5.08
C ILE A 176 -13.24 3.57 5.03
N GLU A 177 -13.44 4.65 5.78
CA GLU A 177 -14.68 5.43 5.77
C GLU A 177 -14.92 6.08 4.39
N ALA A 178 -13.89 6.65 3.76
CA ALA A 178 -13.98 7.22 2.42
C ALA A 178 -14.39 6.18 1.37
N SER A 179 -13.83 4.96 1.44
CA SER A 179 -14.26 3.83 0.61
C SER A 179 -15.74 3.49 0.81
N ALA A 180 -16.16 3.34 2.07
CA ALA A 180 -17.55 2.99 2.41
C ALA A 180 -18.53 4.07 1.91
N GLN A 181 -18.20 5.35 2.09
CA GLN A 181 -19.02 6.48 1.68
C GLN A 181 -19.28 6.47 0.17
N VAL A 182 -18.23 6.31 -0.65
CA VAL A 182 -18.37 6.26 -2.12
C VAL A 182 -19.19 5.05 -2.57
N ARG A 183 -19.09 3.93 -1.87
CA ARG A 183 -19.85 2.70 -2.16
C ARG A 183 -21.29 2.75 -1.65
N GLY A 184 -21.72 3.82 -0.98
CA GLY A 184 -23.04 3.93 -0.37
C GLY A 184 -23.27 2.93 0.77
N LEU A 185 -22.19 2.45 1.40
CA LEU A 185 -22.26 1.51 2.51
C LEU A 185 -22.48 2.26 3.83
N LYS A 186 -23.11 1.58 4.81
CA LYS A 186 -23.14 2.05 6.20
C LYS A 186 -21.72 2.09 6.78
N LYS A 187 -21.57 2.71 7.96
CA LYS A 187 -20.29 2.74 8.68
C LYS A 187 -19.63 1.35 8.68
N PRO A 188 -18.38 1.25 8.21
CA PRO A 188 -17.72 -0.03 8.02
C PRO A 188 -17.56 -0.78 9.35
N ASN A 189 -17.82 -2.08 9.32
CA ASN A 189 -17.46 -2.93 10.45
C ASN A 189 -15.95 -3.25 10.34
N PHE A 190 -15.15 -2.53 11.12
CA PHE A 190 -13.69 -2.69 11.12
C PHE A 190 -13.25 -4.12 11.46
N GLU A 191 -14.00 -4.91 12.23
CA GLU A 191 -13.61 -6.29 12.56
C GLU A 191 -13.61 -7.24 11.33
N ARG A 192 -14.21 -6.82 10.20
CA ARG A 192 -14.34 -7.62 8.98
C ARG A 192 -13.33 -7.25 7.88
N ILE A 193 -12.50 -6.23 8.10
CA ILE A 193 -11.47 -5.79 7.12
C ILE A 193 -10.17 -6.53 7.45
N ALA A 194 -9.48 -7.07 6.44
CA ALA A 194 -8.41 -8.07 6.64
C ALA A 194 -7.31 -7.63 7.65
N PHE A 195 -6.80 -6.40 7.52
CA PHE A 195 -5.79 -5.86 8.44
C PHE A 195 -6.33 -5.66 9.87
N THR A 196 -7.52 -5.06 10.00
CA THR A 196 -8.16 -4.85 11.30
C THR A 196 -8.78 -6.12 11.87
N ALA A 197 -8.86 -7.20 11.09
CA ALA A 197 -9.22 -8.52 11.56
C ALA A 197 -8.03 -9.18 12.26
N SER A 198 -6.80 -8.99 11.76
CA SER A 198 -5.57 -9.41 12.46
C SER A 198 -5.23 -8.48 13.62
N HIS A 199 -5.46 -7.17 13.47
CA HIS A 199 -5.22 -6.13 14.48
C HIS A 199 -6.48 -5.29 14.74
N PRO A 200 -7.42 -5.76 15.58
CA PRO A 200 -8.66 -5.04 15.86
C PRO A 200 -8.44 -3.61 16.35
N PRO A 201 -9.00 -2.59 15.68
CA PRO A 201 -8.99 -1.23 16.17
C PRO A 201 -10.06 -1.16 17.26
N HIS A 202 -9.63 -1.24 18.51
CA HIS A 202 -10.50 -0.84 19.61
C HIS A 202 -10.40 0.68 19.73
N GLY A 203 -11.52 1.40 19.91
CA GLY A 203 -11.47 2.85 20.17
C GLY A 203 -10.54 3.22 21.33
N GLU A 204 -10.33 2.28 22.26
CA GLU A 204 -9.34 2.36 23.34
C GLU A 204 -7.88 2.34 22.86
N ARG A 205 -7.52 1.68 21.75
CA ARG A 205 -6.11 1.52 21.31
C ARG A 205 -5.46 2.84 20.95
N ALA A 206 -6.07 3.62 20.06
CA ALA A 206 -5.53 4.92 19.67
C ALA A 206 -5.43 5.87 20.88
N ALA A 207 -6.44 5.85 21.78
CA ALA A 207 -6.43 6.63 23.02
C ALA A 207 -5.35 6.16 24.02
N THR A 208 -5.15 4.85 24.16
CA THR A 208 -4.12 4.23 25.01
C THR A 208 -2.74 4.58 24.48
N MET A 209 -2.49 4.44 23.17
CA MET A 209 -1.24 4.84 22.53
C MET A 209 -0.94 6.32 22.75
N ALA A 210 -1.94 7.19 22.58
CA ALA A 210 -1.79 8.62 22.84
C ALA A 210 -1.45 8.92 24.32
N THR A 211 -1.96 8.11 25.26
CA THR A 211 -1.70 8.24 26.70
C THR A 211 -0.30 7.73 27.08
N LEU A 212 0.16 6.66 26.45
CA LEU A 212 1.49 6.08 26.68
C LEU A 212 2.62 6.84 25.97
N ALA A 213 2.29 7.66 24.96
CA ALA A 213 3.23 8.48 24.23
C ALA A 213 3.82 9.58 25.13
N LEU A 214 5.15 9.67 25.20
CA LEU A 214 5.82 10.74 25.95
C LEU A 214 5.47 12.12 25.36
N PRO A 215 4.88 13.05 26.13
CA PRO A 215 4.49 14.37 25.62
C PRO A 215 5.67 15.18 25.06
N ASP A 216 6.80 15.18 25.76
CA ASP A 216 8.00 15.93 25.37
C ASP A 216 8.65 15.39 24.07
N ALA A 217 8.27 14.18 23.65
CA ALA A 217 8.74 13.57 22.42
C ALA A 217 7.96 14.02 21.18
N ALA A 218 6.86 14.78 21.33
CA ALA A 218 6.02 15.21 20.20
C ALA A 218 6.74 16.13 19.19
N ALA A 219 7.77 16.87 19.65
CA ALA A 219 8.54 17.78 18.80
C ALA A 219 9.68 17.10 18.04
N ARG A 220 9.89 15.78 18.22
CA ARG A 220 10.94 15.03 17.52
C ARG A 220 10.65 14.99 16.02
N ASP A 221 11.71 14.96 15.23
CA ASP A 221 11.59 14.84 13.76
C ASP A 221 10.97 13.48 13.38
N ALA A 222 9.84 13.53 12.69
CA ALA A 222 9.15 12.34 12.19
C ALA A 222 9.83 11.73 10.96
N GLY A 223 10.74 12.45 10.28
CA GLY A 223 11.45 11.97 9.10
C GLY A 223 10.63 11.99 7.81
N ALA A 224 9.62 12.86 7.71
CA ALA A 224 8.71 12.91 6.56
C ALA A 224 9.43 13.13 5.22
N ASP A 225 10.38 14.07 5.16
CA ASP A 225 11.09 14.39 3.92
C ASP A 225 12.01 13.25 3.48
N ARG A 226 12.72 12.62 4.43
CA ARG A 226 13.54 11.43 4.17
C ARG A 226 12.70 10.29 3.64
N TYR A 227 11.54 10.07 4.25
CA TYR A 227 10.60 9.03 3.83
C TYR A 227 10.08 9.25 2.41
N ARG A 228 9.61 10.46 2.09
CA ARG A 228 9.15 10.79 0.73
C ARG A 228 10.27 10.64 -0.30
N ALA A 229 11.48 11.09 0.02
CA ALA A 229 12.63 10.95 -0.88
C ALA A 229 13.02 9.48 -1.12
N ALA A 230 12.98 8.64 -0.09
CA ALA A 230 13.29 7.21 -0.21
C ALA A 230 12.26 6.45 -1.05
N LEU A 231 10.97 6.82 -0.96
CA LEU A 231 9.89 6.17 -1.71
C LEU A 231 9.59 6.78 -3.07
N ALA A 232 10.11 7.97 -3.39
CA ALA A 232 9.84 8.64 -4.67
C ALA A 232 10.04 7.74 -5.91
N PRO A 233 11.08 6.88 -6.01
CA PRO A 233 11.24 5.97 -7.16
C PRO A 233 10.14 4.90 -7.26
N TRP A 234 9.52 4.55 -6.14
CA TRP A 234 8.51 3.47 -6.03
C TRP A 234 7.08 3.98 -6.08
N LEU A 235 6.88 5.28 -5.81
CA LEU A 235 5.56 5.90 -5.72
C LEU A 235 4.68 5.65 -6.97
N PRO A 236 5.17 5.78 -8.23
CA PRO A 236 4.35 5.48 -9.39
C PRO A 236 3.82 4.04 -9.42
N LEU A 237 4.67 3.07 -9.06
CA LEU A 237 4.31 1.65 -9.03
C LEU A 237 3.24 1.37 -7.96
N PHE A 238 3.43 1.93 -6.77
CA PHE A 238 2.50 1.71 -5.65
C PHE A 238 1.14 2.37 -5.92
N LEU A 239 1.12 3.56 -6.51
CA LEU A 239 -0.11 4.22 -6.93
C LEU A 239 -0.83 3.43 -8.03
N GLU A 240 -0.10 2.89 -9.00
CA GLU A 240 -0.67 2.03 -10.04
C GLU A 240 -1.35 0.79 -9.44
N ASP A 241 -0.67 0.09 -8.53
CA ASP A 241 -1.21 -1.09 -7.85
C ASP A 241 -2.44 -0.73 -6.99
N GLN A 242 -2.43 0.43 -6.33
CA GLN A 242 -3.57 0.94 -5.57
C GLN A 242 -4.78 1.24 -6.47
N VAL A 243 -4.60 1.93 -7.59
CA VAL A 243 -5.70 2.24 -8.54
C VAL A 243 -6.31 0.95 -9.08
N LYS A 244 -5.50 -0.09 -9.32
CA LYS A 244 -5.96 -1.41 -9.78
C LYS A 244 -6.82 -2.17 -8.76
N LEU A 245 -6.81 -1.79 -7.48
CA LEU A 245 -7.75 -2.33 -6.49
C LEU A 245 -9.20 -1.96 -6.79
N ASN A 246 -9.45 -1.01 -7.70
CA ASN A 246 -10.78 -0.55 -8.10
C ASN A 246 -11.62 -0.07 -6.90
N ASP A 247 -10.95 0.54 -5.92
CA ASP A 247 -11.57 1.22 -4.80
C ASP A 247 -11.41 2.73 -4.97
N PHE A 248 -12.42 3.36 -5.56
CA PHE A 248 -12.35 4.79 -5.84
C PHE A 248 -12.23 5.65 -4.58
N GLY A 249 -13.03 5.37 -3.55
CA GLY A 249 -13.05 6.19 -2.34
C GLY A 249 -11.74 6.11 -1.56
N ALA A 250 -11.21 4.90 -1.37
CA ALA A 250 -9.90 4.72 -0.72
C ALA A 250 -8.77 5.36 -1.54
N SER A 251 -8.76 5.14 -2.86
CA SER A 251 -7.66 5.61 -3.71
C SER A 251 -7.65 7.13 -3.85
N ASP A 252 -8.81 7.78 -4.00
CA ASP A 252 -8.88 9.25 -4.07
C ASP A 252 -8.52 9.88 -2.71
N TYR A 253 -8.94 9.28 -1.59
CA TYR A 253 -8.53 9.71 -0.26
C TYR A 253 -7.00 9.62 -0.09
N LEU A 254 -6.41 8.48 -0.45
CA LEU A 254 -4.98 8.24 -0.30
C LEU A 254 -4.13 9.19 -1.17
N ILE A 255 -4.52 9.39 -2.44
CA ILE A 255 -3.83 10.32 -3.34
C ILE A 255 -3.88 11.75 -2.78
N GLN A 256 -5.03 12.19 -2.26
CA GLN A 256 -5.17 13.52 -1.65
C GLN A 256 -4.36 13.65 -0.37
N SER A 257 -4.33 12.60 0.45
CA SER A 257 -3.53 12.54 1.68
C SER A 257 -2.04 12.69 1.38
N LEU A 258 -1.52 11.97 0.38
CA LEU A 258 -0.13 12.10 -0.08
C LEU A 258 0.17 13.49 -0.66
N ALA A 259 -0.80 14.12 -1.32
CA ALA A 259 -0.68 15.44 -1.90
C ALA A 259 -0.74 16.59 -0.88
N GLN A 260 -0.97 16.33 0.41
CA GLN A 260 -0.98 17.38 1.46
C GLN A 260 0.35 18.15 1.53
N SER A 261 1.46 17.49 1.19
CA SER A 261 2.80 18.12 1.12
C SER A 261 3.12 18.76 -0.23
N GLY A 262 2.15 18.78 -1.15
CA GLY A 262 2.30 19.27 -2.51
C GLY A 262 1.97 18.20 -3.54
N TRP A 263 1.34 18.62 -4.63
CA TRP A 263 1.08 17.74 -5.76
C TRP A 263 2.35 17.49 -6.56
N THR A 264 2.51 16.26 -7.02
CA THR A 264 3.61 15.83 -7.90
C THR A 264 3.02 15.23 -9.18
N ALA A 265 3.85 15.15 -10.23
CA ALA A 265 3.45 14.55 -11.50
C ALA A 265 2.87 13.12 -11.33
N PRO A 266 3.50 12.21 -10.55
CA PRO A 266 2.93 10.89 -10.27
C PRO A 266 1.56 10.91 -9.56
N LEU A 267 1.34 11.84 -8.62
CA LEU A 267 0.06 11.96 -7.91
C LEU A 267 -1.06 12.43 -8.85
N TRP A 268 -0.77 13.44 -9.68
CA TRP A 268 -1.71 13.91 -10.70
C TRP A 268 -2.03 12.82 -11.72
N PHE A 269 -1.00 12.11 -12.20
CA PHE A 269 -1.17 11.02 -13.14
C PHE A 269 -2.04 9.89 -12.56
N ALA A 270 -1.75 9.46 -11.32
CA ALA A 270 -2.53 8.43 -10.64
C ALA A 270 -4.00 8.85 -10.44
N ARG A 271 -4.25 10.12 -10.09
CA ARG A 271 -5.62 10.64 -9.99
C ARG A 271 -6.33 10.66 -11.34
N GLY A 272 -5.62 11.03 -12.40
CA GLY A 272 -6.10 10.94 -13.78
C GLY A 272 -6.52 9.50 -14.14
N GLU A 273 -5.68 8.52 -13.84
CA GLU A 273 -5.99 7.09 -14.10
C GLU A 273 -7.19 6.62 -13.28
N LEU A 274 -7.27 7.03 -12.01
CA LEU A 274 -8.38 6.70 -11.12
C LEU A 274 -9.73 7.18 -11.69
N TYR A 275 -9.81 8.45 -12.09
CA TYR A 275 -11.04 9.00 -12.66
C TYR A 275 -11.34 8.42 -14.05
N ARG A 276 -10.31 8.27 -14.90
CA ARG A 276 -10.47 7.68 -16.23
C ARG A 276 -11.03 6.26 -16.18
N SER A 277 -10.67 5.48 -15.15
CA SER A 277 -11.13 4.10 -14.96
C SER A 277 -12.65 3.96 -14.77
N ARG A 278 -13.31 5.01 -14.25
CA ARG A 278 -14.77 5.04 -14.05
C ARG A 278 -15.56 5.20 -15.33
N GLY A 279 -14.96 5.82 -16.35
CA GLY A 279 -15.52 5.95 -17.69
C GLY A 279 -16.73 6.88 -17.86
N ALA A 280 -17.29 7.45 -16.79
CA ALA A 280 -18.38 8.42 -16.90
C ALA A 280 -17.89 9.74 -17.51
N GLN A 281 -18.75 10.43 -18.26
CA GLN A 281 -18.37 11.64 -19.01
C GLN A 281 -17.71 12.70 -18.11
N ARG A 282 -18.31 12.97 -16.93
CA ARG A 282 -17.77 13.93 -15.96
C ARG A 282 -16.41 13.48 -15.41
N ASP A 283 -16.23 12.18 -15.18
CA ASP A 283 -14.97 11.65 -14.67
C ASP A 283 -13.87 11.74 -15.73
N LEU A 284 -14.20 11.56 -17.02
CA LEU A 284 -13.25 11.74 -18.12
C LEU A 284 -12.83 13.21 -18.30
N VAL A 285 -13.72 14.17 -18.05
CA VAL A 285 -13.35 15.60 -18.04
C VAL A 285 -12.35 15.87 -16.91
N ASN A 286 -12.66 15.42 -15.68
CA ASN A 286 -11.73 15.56 -14.55
C ASN A 286 -10.39 14.86 -14.82
N ALA A 287 -10.42 13.66 -15.40
CA ALA A 287 -9.22 12.91 -15.73
C ALA A 287 -8.32 13.71 -16.70
N ALA A 288 -8.91 14.32 -17.74
CA ALA A 288 -8.17 15.17 -18.68
C ALA A 288 -7.48 16.35 -17.96
N GLU A 289 -8.16 17.01 -17.01
CA GLU A 289 -7.57 18.07 -16.20
C GLU A 289 -6.39 17.56 -15.36
N PHE A 290 -6.54 16.40 -14.70
CA PHE A 290 -5.46 15.83 -13.90
C PHE A 290 -4.25 15.42 -14.74
N TYR A 291 -4.44 14.83 -15.93
CA TYR A 291 -3.31 14.56 -16.82
C TYR A 291 -2.62 15.85 -17.29
N ALA A 292 -3.38 16.92 -17.56
CA ALA A 292 -2.79 18.21 -17.91
C ALA A 292 -1.92 18.76 -16.77
N GLN A 293 -2.34 18.61 -15.50
CA GLN A 293 -1.53 18.97 -14.34
C GLN A 293 -0.29 18.09 -14.19
N ALA A 294 -0.40 16.79 -14.48
CA ALA A 294 0.75 15.88 -14.50
C ALA A 294 1.79 16.32 -15.54
N ILE A 295 1.34 16.63 -16.78
CA ILE A 295 2.19 17.09 -17.88
C ILE A 295 2.81 18.46 -17.58
N ALA A 296 2.06 19.37 -16.95
CA ALA A 296 2.60 20.67 -16.54
C ALA A 296 3.71 20.53 -15.47
N SER A 297 3.62 19.50 -14.63
CA SER A 297 4.63 19.18 -13.61
C SER A 297 5.83 18.43 -14.20
N ASP A 298 5.59 17.51 -15.13
CA ASP A 298 6.60 16.74 -15.84
C ASP A 298 6.14 16.42 -17.28
N GLY A 299 6.59 17.24 -18.23
CA GLY A 299 6.28 17.08 -19.64
C GLY A 299 6.94 15.86 -20.31
N SER A 300 7.75 15.09 -19.59
CA SER A 300 8.34 13.84 -20.11
C SER A 300 7.40 12.63 -20.00
N MET A 301 6.34 12.72 -19.18
CA MET A 301 5.41 11.60 -18.91
C MET A 301 4.56 11.23 -20.12
N ALA A 302 5.07 10.36 -21.00
CA ALA A 302 4.37 9.90 -22.19
C ALA A 302 2.96 9.36 -21.89
N ASP A 303 2.83 8.51 -20.86
CA ASP A 303 1.56 7.88 -20.52
C ASP A 303 0.51 8.90 -20.03
N ALA A 304 0.92 10.08 -19.52
CA ALA A 304 0.00 11.17 -19.20
C ALA A 304 -0.61 11.80 -20.46
N TYR A 305 0.17 11.97 -21.53
CA TYR A 305 -0.34 12.42 -22.83
C TYR A 305 -1.33 11.41 -23.43
N ARG A 306 -1.05 10.12 -23.27
CA ARG A 306 -1.98 9.05 -23.67
C ARG A 306 -3.30 9.16 -22.92
N GLY A 307 -3.26 9.25 -21.59
CA GLY A 307 -4.43 9.39 -20.73
C GLY A 307 -5.25 10.65 -21.04
N LEU A 308 -4.58 11.78 -21.26
CA LEU A 308 -5.17 13.04 -21.68
C LEU A 308 -5.90 12.89 -23.02
N GLY A 309 -5.19 12.37 -24.02
CA GLY A 309 -5.69 12.22 -25.37
C GLY A 309 -6.94 11.33 -25.44
N LEU A 310 -6.88 10.16 -24.79
CA LEU A 310 -8.03 9.24 -24.71
C LEU A 310 -9.24 9.88 -24.01
N SER A 311 -9.01 10.63 -22.93
CA SER A 311 -10.08 11.31 -22.19
C SER A 311 -10.73 12.44 -23.00
N LEU A 312 -9.92 13.25 -23.71
CA LEU A 312 -10.39 14.33 -24.58
C LEU A 312 -11.16 13.82 -25.79
N VAL A 313 -10.68 12.77 -26.46
CA VAL A 313 -11.39 12.17 -27.61
C VAL A 313 -12.77 11.68 -27.18
N LYS A 314 -12.87 10.97 -26.04
CA LYS A 314 -14.14 10.45 -25.53
C LYS A 314 -15.10 11.56 -25.06
N THR A 315 -14.58 12.71 -24.66
CA THR A 315 -15.39 13.86 -24.24
C THR A 315 -15.75 14.83 -25.36
N GLY A 316 -15.39 14.52 -26.61
CA GLY A 316 -15.75 15.29 -27.80
C GLY A 316 -14.70 16.31 -28.25
N ARG A 317 -13.63 16.52 -27.49
CA ARG A 317 -12.50 17.41 -27.82
C ARG A 317 -11.48 16.70 -28.71
N ARG A 318 -11.95 16.25 -29.89
CA ARG A 318 -11.20 15.31 -30.76
C ARG A 318 -9.88 15.87 -31.29
N SER A 319 -9.82 17.14 -31.66
CA SER A 319 -8.60 17.76 -32.19
C SER A 319 -7.48 17.81 -31.16
N GLU A 320 -7.80 18.32 -29.96
CA GLU A 320 -6.88 18.40 -28.82
C GLU A 320 -6.47 16.99 -28.35
N GLY A 321 -7.43 16.08 -28.28
CA GLY A 321 -7.16 14.68 -27.95
C GLY A 321 -6.22 14.02 -28.95
N ALA A 322 -6.42 14.23 -30.25
CA ALA A 322 -5.54 13.72 -31.30
C ALA A 322 -4.12 14.32 -31.19
N GLN A 323 -3.99 15.60 -30.85
CA GLN A 323 -2.67 16.22 -30.64
C GLN A 323 -1.94 15.56 -29.47
N ALA A 324 -2.59 15.37 -28.32
CA ALA A 324 -1.99 14.70 -27.17
C ALA A 324 -1.57 13.25 -27.50
N LEU A 325 -2.40 12.50 -28.25
CA LEU A 325 -2.08 11.15 -28.70
C LEU A 325 -0.89 11.10 -29.66
N ARG A 326 -0.70 12.10 -30.54
CA ARG A 326 0.52 12.21 -31.37
C ARG A 326 1.75 12.43 -30.52
N THR A 327 1.70 13.35 -29.56
CA THR A 327 2.82 13.58 -28.63
C THR A 327 3.15 12.34 -27.80
N TYR A 328 2.16 11.53 -27.43
CA TYR A 328 2.39 10.23 -26.81
C TYR A 328 3.20 9.30 -27.72
N LEU A 329 2.80 9.15 -28.98
CA LEU A 329 3.49 8.29 -29.96
C LEU A 329 4.91 8.79 -30.28
N GLU A 330 5.13 10.10 -30.31
CA GLU A 330 6.47 10.69 -30.47
C GLU A 330 7.39 10.34 -29.28
N LYS A 331 6.85 10.37 -28.06
CA LYS A 331 7.62 10.06 -26.84
C LYS A 331 7.83 8.55 -26.62
N LYS A 332 6.91 7.72 -27.10
CA LYS A 332 6.91 6.27 -26.89
C LYS A 332 6.49 5.53 -28.17
N PRO A 333 7.31 5.59 -29.24
CA PRO A 333 6.94 5.05 -30.56
C PRO A 333 6.74 3.53 -30.54
N ASP A 334 7.48 2.82 -29.70
CA ASP A 334 7.43 1.36 -29.58
C ASP A 334 6.41 0.87 -28.53
N ALA A 335 5.47 1.73 -28.11
CA ALA A 335 4.41 1.32 -27.19
C ALA A 335 3.60 0.15 -27.75
N SER A 336 3.27 -0.82 -26.91
CA SER A 336 2.53 -2.03 -27.33
C SER A 336 1.15 -1.72 -27.93
N ASP A 337 0.58 -0.57 -27.59
CA ASP A 337 -0.71 -0.08 -28.08
C ASP A 337 -0.58 1.05 -29.11
N ALA A 338 0.62 1.36 -29.59
CA ALA A 338 0.86 2.43 -30.58
C ALA A 338 -0.02 2.25 -31.83
N SER A 339 -0.11 1.03 -32.37
CA SER A 339 -0.97 0.71 -33.51
C SER A 339 -2.45 1.01 -33.25
N MET A 340 -2.94 0.72 -32.04
CA MET A 340 -4.32 1.01 -31.66
C MET A 340 -4.56 2.53 -31.56
N ILE A 341 -3.61 3.27 -30.99
CA ILE A 341 -3.69 4.73 -30.87
C ILE A 341 -3.64 5.40 -32.25
N LEU A 342 -2.78 4.93 -33.16
CA LEU A 342 -2.71 5.43 -34.55
C LEU A 342 -4.05 5.32 -35.28
N MET A 343 -4.79 4.22 -35.08
CA MET A 343 -6.12 4.03 -35.68
C MET A 343 -7.17 5.03 -35.18
N MET A 344 -6.98 5.62 -34.00
CA MET A 344 -7.88 6.64 -33.44
C MET A 344 -7.61 8.05 -33.98
N LEU A 345 -6.44 8.28 -34.57
CA LEU A 345 -6.07 9.57 -35.13
C LEU A 345 -6.75 9.79 -36.48
N PRO A 346 -7.20 11.02 -36.79
CA PRO A 346 -7.63 11.35 -38.13
C PRO A 346 -6.49 11.05 -39.11
N LYS A 347 -6.78 10.40 -40.23
CA LYS A 347 -5.80 10.28 -41.33
C LYS A 347 -5.37 11.69 -41.71
N GLU A 348 -4.06 11.95 -41.73
CA GLU A 348 -3.55 13.18 -42.33
C GLU A 348 -4.06 13.23 -43.78
N GLY A 349 -4.60 14.39 -44.16
CA GLY A 349 -5.62 14.48 -45.20
C GLY A 349 -5.30 13.76 -46.50
N THR A 350 -6.25 12.96 -46.97
CA THR A 350 -6.67 13.05 -48.38
C THR A 350 -7.41 14.38 -48.55
N GLY A 351 -6.65 15.48 -48.50
CA GLY A 351 -7.12 16.80 -48.85
C GLY A 351 -6.60 17.12 -50.24
N ASN A 352 -7.39 16.79 -51.25
CA ASN A 352 -7.44 17.50 -52.52
C ASN A 352 -8.85 17.37 -53.09
#